data_AF-A0A950ZNS2-F1
#
_entry.id   AF-A0A950ZNS2-F1
#
_cell.length_a   1.000
_cell.length_b   1.000
_cell.length_c   1.000
_cell.angle_alpha   90.00
_cell.angle_beta   90.00
_cell.angle_gamma   90.00
#
_symmetry.space_group_name_H-M   'P 1'
#
loop_
_entity.id
_entity.type
_entity.pdbx_description
1 polymer ?
#
loop_
_entity_poly.entity_id
_entity_poly.type
_entity_poly.pdbx_seq_one_letter_code
_entity_poly.pdbx_strand_id
1 'polypeptide(L)'
;MRSRELRVVLRKDLAELFASRAFWLLLLFTGLIAGQSFISAVELYAEASGIDGGAPALAQGLSPLDGILSPTLGAYDLAIMLLFPFVAIRLVAAEKSSQALKLVLQWPVSLRAQLASKLVALVIAWLLALVAFGVALVLWTSYGGHLDAGETLNLLMGYTLRFLLTMSLAMAAAAAMPGAANAAVVVLAFTIGTWALDFLATGRGGWIETLASYTPASALRTFERGLLRADVVAVLLLLTLALLVLTAIWLHPAKPPRHAIAQTLATLAMTLALCALASRLHASADLAEDRRNSFADADVRALERIDAPLAITLRLAAEDPRMNDFEREVLVKLRRAMRVTVRYPYAGRSGLFDNDPRYGTIEYHLAGRDAVSRSTTPDIVLETIYGLARVPMPPRGEPSYPGYPLAKHARGAAVVFYALWPLSVLLAARGAGRSRRTG
;
A
#
# COMPACT_ATOMS: atom_id res chain seq x y z
N MET A 1 -36.48 8.12 0.80
CA MET A 1 -36.64 6.73 1.27
C MET A 1 -35.30 5.98 1.41
N ARG A 2 -34.42 5.99 0.39
CA ARG A 2 -33.11 5.28 0.40
C ARG A 2 -32.19 5.52 1.62
N SER A 3 -32.18 6.72 2.21
CA SER A 3 -31.30 7.04 3.36
C SER A 3 -31.79 6.50 4.71
N ARG A 4 -33.08 6.15 4.85
CA ARG A 4 -33.60 5.51 6.07
C ARG A 4 -33.30 4.02 6.07
N GLU A 5 -33.46 3.36 4.93
CA GLU A 5 -33.11 1.93 4.74
C GLU A 5 -31.63 1.68 5.04
N LEU A 6 -30.72 2.48 4.44
CA LEU A 6 -29.28 2.34 4.69
C LEU A 6 -28.93 2.49 6.17
N ARG A 7 -29.54 3.45 6.88
CA ARG A 7 -29.29 3.66 8.32
C ARG A 7 -29.73 2.48 9.17
N VAL A 8 -30.87 1.86 8.84
CA VAL A 8 -31.37 0.69 9.58
C VAL A 8 -30.45 -0.51 9.37
N VAL A 9 -30.05 -0.78 8.12
CA VAL A 9 -29.14 -1.90 7.83
C VAL A 9 -27.75 -1.65 8.41
N LEU A 10 -27.25 -0.41 8.34
CA LEU A 10 -25.98 -0.05 8.95
C LEU A 10 -26.01 -0.23 10.48
N ARG A 11 -27.10 0.18 11.15
CA ARG A 11 -27.24 -0.04 12.60
C ARG A 11 -27.22 -1.53 12.94
N LYS A 12 -27.85 -2.36 12.11
CA LYS A 12 -27.83 -3.83 12.25
C LYS A 12 -26.40 -4.38 12.05
N ASP A 13 -25.73 -4.05 10.95
CA ASP A 13 -24.37 -4.53 10.65
C ASP A 13 -23.36 -4.06 11.72
N LEU A 14 -23.50 -2.83 12.23
CA LEU A 14 -22.68 -2.33 13.34
C LEU A 14 -22.95 -3.09 14.64
N ALA A 15 -24.22 -3.38 14.96
CA ALA A 15 -24.55 -4.19 16.12
C ALA A 15 -23.94 -5.59 16.00
N GLU A 16 -23.96 -6.21 14.82
CA GLU A 16 -23.30 -7.50 14.57
C GLU A 16 -21.78 -7.42 14.71
N LEU A 17 -21.17 -6.34 14.21
CA LEU A 17 -19.74 -6.07 14.35
C LEU A 17 -19.34 -5.97 15.83
N PHE A 18 -20.01 -5.13 16.62
CA PHE A 18 -19.71 -4.96 18.04
C PHE A 18 -20.10 -6.18 18.89
N ALA A 19 -21.03 -7.01 18.42
CA ALA A 19 -21.32 -8.30 19.05
C ALA A 19 -20.27 -9.39 18.73
N SER A 20 -19.43 -9.17 17.72
CA SER A 20 -18.42 -10.13 17.28
C SER A 20 -17.24 -10.19 18.24
N ARG A 21 -17.01 -11.37 18.84
CA ARG A 21 -15.77 -11.65 19.60
C ARG A 21 -14.52 -11.47 18.74
N ALA A 22 -14.60 -11.81 17.45
CA ALA A 22 -13.47 -11.67 16.54
C ALA A 22 -13.05 -10.21 16.34
N PHE A 23 -14.01 -9.26 16.37
CA PHE A 23 -13.69 -7.83 16.25
C PHE A 23 -12.95 -7.31 17.49
N TRP A 24 -13.38 -7.68 18.70
CA TRP A 24 -12.68 -7.29 19.92
C TRP A 24 -11.29 -7.93 20.05
N LEU A 25 -11.15 -9.20 19.63
CA LEU A 25 -9.84 -9.85 19.55
C LEU A 25 -8.94 -9.17 18.53
N LEU A 26 -9.47 -8.79 17.36
CA LEU A 26 -8.74 -8.00 16.37
C LEU A 26 -8.22 -6.71 17.00
N LEU A 27 -9.07 -5.88 17.63
CA LEU A 27 -8.64 -4.62 18.25
C LEU A 27 -7.55 -4.85 19.31
N LEU A 28 -7.70 -5.90 20.13
CA LEU A 28 -6.70 -6.27 21.12
C LEU A 28 -5.35 -6.56 20.47
N PHE A 29 -5.31 -7.49 19.50
CA PHE A 29 -4.07 -7.89 18.84
C PHE A 29 -3.46 -6.78 17.99
N THR A 30 -4.27 -6.01 17.26
CA THR A 30 -3.76 -4.91 16.44
C THR A 30 -3.07 -3.85 17.30
N GLY A 31 -3.63 -3.48 18.45
CA GLY A 31 -2.94 -2.52 19.33
C GLY A 31 -1.69 -3.09 20.00
N LEU A 32 -1.66 -4.40 20.33
CA LEU A 32 -0.46 -5.04 20.86
C LEU A 32 0.68 -5.10 19.83
N ILE A 33 0.38 -5.54 18.61
CA ILE A 33 1.38 -5.68 17.54
C ILE A 33 1.84 -4.29 17.08
N ALA A 34 0.91 -3.34 16.86
CA ALA A 34 1.27 -1.97 16.50
C ALA A 34 2.08 -1.29 17.61
N GLY A 35 1.73 -1.54 18.88
CA GLY A 35 2.47 -1.05 20.03
C GLY A 35 3.90 -1.59 20.10
N GLN A 36 4.09 -2.90 19.92
CA GLN A 36 5.42 -3.49 19.87
C GLN A 36 6.23 -2.95 18.68
N SER A 37 5.63 -2.89 17.49
CA SER A 37 6.30 -2.33 16.30
C SER A 37 6.70 -0.87 16.52
N PHE A 38 5.85 -0.06 17.16
CA PHE A 38 6.18 1.32 17.50
C PHE A 38 7.33 1.42 18.51
N ILE A 39 7.30 0.63 19.59
CA ILE A 39 8.36 0.63 20.61
C ILE A 39 9.70 0.27 19.96
N SER A 40 9.75 -0.82 19.20
CA SER A 40 10.96 -1.24 18.50
C SER A 40 11.42 -0.22 17.46
N ALA A 41 10.49 0.44 16.75
CA ALA A 41 10.82 1.49 15.80
C ALA A 41 11.46 2.70 16.49
N VAL A 42 10.91 3.15 17.63
CA VAL A 42 11.48 4.27 18.40
C VAL A 42 12.86 3.91 18.96
N GLU A 43 13.04 2.69 19.47
CA GLU A 43 14.35 2.23 19.98
C GLU A 43 15.39 2.19 18.87
N LEU A 44 15.08 1.58 17.72
CA LEU A 44 15.99 1.50 16.58
C LEU A 44 16.30 2.88 15.99
N TYR A 45 15.31 3.77 15.94
CA TYR A 45 15.50 5.14 15.48
C TYR A 45 16.37 5.96 16.45
N ALA A 46 16.22 5.73 17.76
CA ALA A 46 17.04 6.36 18.77
C ALA A 46 18.50 5.86 18.71
N GLU A 47 18.71 4.57 18.49
CA GLU A 47 20.03 3.98 18.23
C GLU A 47 20.67 4.59 16.99
N ALA A 48 19.94 4.66 15.87
CA ALA A 48 20.40 5.33 14.65
C ALA A 48 20.70 6.82 14.86
N SER A 49 20.04 7.46 15.83
CA SER A 49 20.26 8.85 16.22
C SER A 49 21.43 9.04 17.22
N GLY A 50 22.14 7.97 17.60
CA GLY A 50 23.29 8.03 18.49
C GLY A 50 22.95 8.09 19.99
N ILE A 51 21.81 7.51 20.40
CA ILE A 51 21.51 7.34 21.83
C ILE A 51 22.64 6.57 22.54
N ASP A 52 22.81 6.83 23.84
CA ASP A 52 23.83 6.20 24.69
C ASP A 52 25.29 6.37 24.21
N GLY A 53 25.55 7.39 23.37
CA GLY A 53 26.89 7.68 22.86
C GLY A 53 27.29 6.84 21.64
N GLY A 54 26.33 6.15 21.00
CA GLY A 54 26.54 5.43 19.74
C GLY A 54 26.90 6.37 18.58
N ALA A 55 27.57 5.83 17.56
CA ALA A 55 27.90 6.60 16.34
C ALA A 55 26.60 6.95 15.59
N PRO A 56 26.21 8.24 15.51
CA PRO A 56 24.97 8.63 14.86
C PRO A 56 25.06 8.40 13.35
N ALA A 57 23.97 7.92 12.77
CA ALA A 57 23.80 7.89 11.32
C ALA A 57 23.79 9.33 10.76
N LEU A 58 24.03 9.45 9.45
CA LEU A 58 23.90 10.73 8.77
C LEU A 58 22.48 11.27 8.94
N ALA A 59 22.35 12.53 9.37
CA ALA A 59 21.05 13.15 9.63
C ALA A 59 20.10 13.02 8.42
N GLN A 60 20.63 13.17 7.20
CA GLN A 60 19.88 13.02 5.95
C GLN A 60 19.19 11.65 5.78
N GLY A 61 19.70 10.60 6.42
CA GLY A 61 19.09 9.26 6.40
C GLY A 61 18.04 9.04 7.50
N LEU A 62 17.88 9.98 8.44
CA LEU A 62 16.97 9.86 9.58
C LEU A 62 15.60 10.47 9.23
N SER A 63 14.86 9.80 8.34
CA SER A 63 13.48 10.15 8.00
C SER A 63 12.48 9.45 8.96
N PRO A 64 11.56 10.19 9.61
CA PRO A 64 10.49 9.59 10.42
C PRO A 64 9.54 8.67 9.63
N LEU A 65 9.39 8.87 8.31
CA LEU A 65 8.59 8.01 7.44
C LEU A 65 9.12 6.57 7.46
N ASP A 66 10.41 6.39 7.18
CA ASP A 66 11.04 5.07 7.14
C ASP A 66 11.29 4.51 8.54
N GLY A 67 11.65 5.38 9.48
CA GLY A 67 12.09 4.98 10.80
C GLY A 67 10.96 4.65 11.77
N ILE A 68 9.81 5.33 11.66
CA ILE A 68 8.73 5.26 12.64
C ILE A 68 7.40 4.90 11.97
N LEU A 69 6.97 5.67 10.98
CA LEU A 69 5.62 5.54 10.41
C LEU A 69 5.42 4.22 9.68
N SER A 70 6.32 3.90 8.74
CA SER A 70 6.27 2.67 7.94
C SER A 70 6.38 1.40 8.82
N PRO A 71 7.34 1.28 9.75
CA PRO A 71 7.40 0.12 10.65
C PRO A 71 6.17 -0.03 11.55
N THR A 72 5.63 1.08 12.08
CA THR A 72 4.44 1.04 12.95
C THR A 72 3.21 0.60 12.17
N LEU A 73 3.00 1.13 10.95
CA LEU A 73 1.90 0.68 10.09
C LEU A 73 2.15 -0.69 9.47
N GLY A 74 3.40 -1.16 9.36
CA GLY A 74 3.73 -2.52 8.92
C GLY A 74 3.03 -3.60 9.76
N ALA A 75 2.81 -3.35 11.05
CA ALA A 75 1.97 -4.19 11.92
C ALA A 75 0.53 -4.33 11.40
N TYR A 76 -0.03 -3.26 10.83
CA TYR A 76 -1.35 -3.26 10.23
C TYR A 76 -1.38 -4.02 8.92
N ASP A 77 -0.29 -4.10 8.14
CA ASP A 77 -0.28 -4.95 6.94
C ASP A 77 -0.48 -6.43 7.32
N LEU A 78 0.20 -6.88 8.38
CA LEU A 78 -0.01 -8.22 8.94
C LEU A 78 -1.46 -8.41 9.43
N ALA A 79 -2.03 -7.42 10.11
CA ALA A 79 -3.41 -7.48 10.55
C ALA A 79 -4.40 -7.54 9.37
N ILE A 80 -4.18 -6.73 8.32
CA ILE A 80 -4.98 -6.71 7.09
C ILE A 80 -4.93 -8.07 6.39
N MET A 81 -3.75 -8.68 6.35
CA MET A 81 -3.49 -9.95 5.70
C MET A 81 -4.12 -11.13 6.47
N LEU A 82 -4.01 -11.15 7.80
CA LEU A 82 -4.31 -12.34 8.61
C LEU A 82 -5.55 -12.22 9.49
N LEU A 83 -5.85 -11.05 10.05
CA LEU A 83 -6.87 -10.91 11.11
C LEU A 83 -8.18 -10.29 10.60
N PHE A 84 -8.09 -9.17 9.88
CA PHE A 84 -9.25 -8.47 9.35
C PHE A 84 -10.16 -9.32 8.44
N PRO A 85 -9.64 -10.25 7.60
CA PRO A 85 -10.49 -11.07 6.75
C PRO A 85 -11.56 -11.83 7.53
N PHE A 86 -11.27 -12.27 8.75
CA PHE A 86 -12.24 -12.99 9.58
C PHE A 86 -13.42 -12.12 10.01
N VAL A 87 -13.21 -10.80 10.19
CA VAL A 87 -14.29 -9.86 10.50
C VAL A 87 -15.20 -9.68 9.29
N ALA A 88 -14.62 -9.48 8.10
CA ALA A 88 -15.38 -9.35 6.85
C ALA A 88 -16.13 -10.65 6.48
N ILE A 89 -15.46 -11.81 6.58
CA ILE A 89 -16.07 -13.12 6.33
C ILE A 89 -17.24 -13.33 7.27
N ARG A 90 -17.11 -13.02 8.56
CA ARG A 90 -18.19 -13.21 9.53
C ARG A 90 -19.41 -12.35 9.19
N LEU A 91 -19.21 -11.10 8.78
CA LEU A 91 -20.29 -10.17 8.44
C LEU A 91 -21.14 -10.62 7.24
N VAL A 92 -20.57 -11.44 6.34
CA VAL A 92 -21.26 -12.01 5.18
C VAL A 92 -21.75 -13.43 5.47
N ALA A 93 -20.92 -14.28 6.09
CA ALA A 93 -21.23 -15.68 6.34
C ALA A 93 -22.33 -15.87 7.39
N ALA A 94 -22.43 -14.98 8.39
CA ALA A 94 -23.49 -15.04 9.39
C ALA A 94 -24.89 -14.90 8.78
N GLU A 95 -25.04 -14.13 7.70
CA GLU A 95 -26.31 -13.98 6.98
C GLU A 95 -26.68 -15.22 6.18
N LYS A 96 -25.68 -15.91 5.61
CA LYS A 96 -25.85 -17.20 4.93
C LYS A 96 -26.28 -18.30 5.89
N SER A 97 -25.61 -18.44 7.04
CA SER A 97 -25.86 -19.54 7.98
C SER A 97 -27.16 -19.42 8.76
N SER A 98 -27.64 -18.19 9.00
CA SER A 98 -28.83 -17.92 9.81
C SER A 98 -30.16 -18.07 9.05
N GLN A 99 -30.13 -18.43 7.75
CA GLN A 99 -31.28 -18.32 6.83
C GLN A 99 -31.88 -16.91 6.73
N ALA A 100 -31.30 -15.91 7.43
CA ALA A 100 -31.72 -14.51 7.38
C ALA A 100 -31.54 -13.94 5.98
N LEU A 101 -30.66 -14.50 5.14
CA LEU A 101 -30.56 -14.15 3.73
C LEU A 101 -31.91 -14.27 3.00
N LYS A 102 -32.75 -15.26 3.33
CA LYS A 102 -34.09 -15.40 2.73
C LYS A 102 -35.04 -14.27 3.16
N LEU A 103 -34.97 -13.85 4.43
CA LEU A 103 -35.75 -12.73 4.97
C LEU A 103 -35.24 -11.38 4.45
N VAL A 104 -33.93 -11.21 4.34
CA VAL A 104 -33.28 -10.00 3.82
C VAL A 104 -33.53 -9.83 2.32
N LEU A 105 -33.62 -10.93 1.56
CA LEU A 105 -34.00 -10.90 0.15
C LEU A 105 -35.50 -10.63 -0.07
N GLN A 106 -36.35 -10.97 0.91
CA GLN A 106 -37.77 -10.61 0.92
C GLN A 106 -38.00 -9.18 1.41
N TRP A 107 -37.01 -8.58 2.09
CA TRP A 107 -37.06 -7.19 2.51
C TRP A 107 -36.81 -6.27 1.31
N PRO A 108 -37.50 -5.12 1.18
CA PRO A 108 -37.37 -4.23 0.03
C PRO A 108 -36.10 -3.36 0.12
N VAL A 109 -34.97 -3.95 0.54
CA VAL A 109 -33.68 -3.27 0.63
C VAL A 109 -32.85 -3.65 -0.59
N SER A 110 -32.40 -2.65 -1.34
CA SER A 110 -31.52 -2.87 -2.49
C SER A 110 -30.20 -3.56 -2.10
N LEU A 111 -29.70 -4.49 -2.93
CA LEU A 111 -28.39 -5.14 -2.75
C LEU A 111 -27.25 -4.14 -2.57
N ARG A 112 -27.32 -3.00 -3.28
CA ARG A 112 -26.34 -1.91 -3.17
C ARG A 112 -26.29 -1.33 -1.76
N ALA A 113 -27.44 -1.16 -1.12
CA ALA A 113 -27.50 -0.66 0.25
C ALA A 113 -26.95 -1.69 1.26
N GLN A 114 -27.17 -2.99 1.03
CA GLN A 114 -26.61 -4.06 1.88
C GLN A 114 -25.09 -4.17 1.76
N LEU A 115 -24.53 -4.05 0.54
CA LEU A 115 -23.09 -4.05 0.36
C LEU A 115 -22.46 -2.76 0.90
N ALA A 116 -23.10 -1.61 0.69
CA ALA A 116 -22.62 -0.33 1.21
C ALA A 116 -22.62 -0.30 2.74
N SER A 117 -23.64 -0.85 3.41
CA SER A 117 -23.67 -0.92 4.88
C SER A 117 -22.53 -1.78 5.43
N LYS A 118 -22.25 -2.93 4.80
CA LYS A 118 -21.11 -3.79 5.18
C LYS A 118 -19.78 -3.12 4.98
N LEU A 119 -19.60 -2.45 3.84
CA LEU A 119 -18.37 -1.70 3.58
C LEU A 119 -18.17 -0.59 4.62
N VAL A 120 -19.21 0.18 4.94
CA VAL A 120 -19.14 1.22 5.97
C VAL A 120 -18.85 0.64 7.35
N ALA A 121 -19.45 -0.50 7.72
CA ALA A 121 -19.16 -1.18 8.98
C ALA A 121 -17.69 -1.63 9.05
N LEU A 122 -17.13 -2.16 7.96
CA LEU A 122 -15.71 -2.54 7.88
C LEU A 122 -14.79 -1.32 7.91
N VAL A 123 -15.15 -0.22 7.26
CA VAL A 123 -14.40 1.05 7.37
C VAL A 123 -14.42 1.58 8.80
N ILE A 124 -15.55 1.49 9.51
CA ILE A 124 -15.61 1.85 10.93
C ILE A 124 -14.70 0.93 11.77
N ALA A 125 -14.68 -0.38 11.49
CA ALA A 125 -13.76 -1.30 12.14
C ALA A 125 -12.28 -0.92 11.90
N TRP A 126 -11.95 -0.51 10.68
CA TRP A 126 -10.62 -0.02 10.31
C TRP A 126 -10.25 1.26 11.06
N LEU A 127 -11.14 2.25 11.08
CA LEU A 127 -10.92 3.51 11.81
C LEU A 127 -10.74 3.29 13.31
N LEU A 128 -11.50 2.36 13.91
CA LEU A 128 -11.33 1.99 15.31
C LEU A 128 -10.00 1.28 15.58
N ALA A 129 -9.53 0.46 14.64
CA ALA A 129 -8.21 -0.16 14.75
C ALA A 129 -7.08 0.88 14.61
N LEU A 130 -7.25 1.91 13.77
CA LEU A 130 -6.30 3.01 13.61
C LEU A 130 -6.17 3.90 14.86
N VAL A 131 -7.04 3.76 15.86
CA VAL A 131 -6.88 4.47 17.14
C VAL A 131 -5.54 4.12 17.81
N ALA A 132 -5.11 2.86 17.74
CA ALA A 132 -3.80 2.46 18.29
C ALA A 132 -2.64 3.18 17.56
N PHE A 133 -2.71 3.32 16.24
CA PHE A 133 -1.77 4.12 15.47
C PHE A 133 -1.82 5.61 15.84
N GLY A 134 -3.02 6.18 16.01
CA GLY A 134 -3.18 7.56 16.48
C GLY A 134 -2.52 7.79 17.85
N VAL A 135 -2.65 6.83 18.78
CA VAL A 135 -1.96 6.86 20.07
C VAL A 135 -0.44 6.82 19.89
N ALA A 136 0.08 5.99 18.98
CA ALA A 136 1.52 5.96 18.65
C ALA A 136 2.02 7.32 18.13
N LEU A 137 1.26 7.98 17.25
CA LEU A 137 1.61 9.32 16.74
C LEU A 137 1.64 10.39 17.85
N VAL A 138 0.68 10.34 18.78
CA VAL A 138 0.65 11.23 19.94
C VAL A 138 1.87 11.00 20.83
N LEU A 139 2.25 9.74 21.06
CA LEU A 139 3.46 9.42 21.82
C LEU A 139 4.72 9.92 21.11
N TRP A 140 4.85 9.66 19.81
CA TRP A 140 5.99 10.13 19.00
C TRP A 140 6.18 11.65 19.06
N THR A 141 5.10 12.40 18.83
CA THR A 141 5.13 13.87 18.91
C THR A 141 5.43 14.35 20.33
N SER A 142 4.93 13.66 21.36
CA SER A 142 5.25 13.98 22.76
C SER A 142 6.74 13.78 23.11
N TYR A 143 7.44 12.90 22.41
CA TYR A 143 8.89 12.74 22.54
C TYR A 143 9.67 13.85 21.81
N GLY A 144 9.00 14.66 20.98
CA GLY A 144 9.61 15.68 20.14
C GLY A 144 9.88 15.21 18.71
N GLY A 145 9.27 14.08 18.31
CA GLY A 145 9.39 13.56 16.96
C GLY A 145 8.67 14.41 15.91
N HIS A 146 9.31 14.58 14.75
CA HIS A 146 8.73 15.27 13.61
C HIS A 146 7.72 14.38 12.87
N LEU A 147 6.66 14.99 12.34
CA LEU A 147 5.67 14.35 11.48
C LEU A 147 5.33 15.27 10.33
N ASP A 148 5.61 14.83 9.11
CA ASP A 148 5.07 15.47 7.92
C ASP A 148 3.63 14.98 7.65
N ALA A 149 2.73 15.92 7.37
CA ALA A 149 1.33 15.61 7.14
C ALA A 149 1.10 14.95 5.77
N GLY A 150 1.87 15.33 4.74
CA GLY A 150 1.80 14.76 3.40
C GLY A 150 2.20 13.28 3.40
N GLU A 151 3.35 12.98 4.00
CA GLU A 151 3.86 11.61 4.17
C GLU A 151 2.87 10.74 4.97
N THR A 152 2.41 11.25 6.12
CA THR A 152 1.50 10.50 7.00
C THR A 152 0.17 10.20 6.32
N LEU A 153 -0.41 11.19 5.61
CA LEU A 153 -1.67 10.99 4.88
C LEU A 153 -1.50 10.07 3.68
N ASN A 154 -0.40 10.18 2.94
CA ASN A 154 -0.09 9.29 1.83
C ASN A 154 0.00 7.84 2.29
N LEU A 155 0.70 7.62 3.40
CA LEU A 155 0.87 6.30 3.99
C LEU A 155 -0.47 5.73 4.46
N LEU A 156 -1.25 6.51 5.22
CA LEU A 156 -2.60 6.13 5.66
C LEU A 156 -3.53 5.78 4.49
N MET A 157 -3.42 6.51 3.38
CA MET A 157 -4.18 6.21 2.16
C MET A 157 -3.76 4.88 1.55
N GLY A 158 -2.46 4.60 1.44
CA GLY A 158 -1.93 3.32 0.95
C GLY A 158 -2.46 2.13 1.75
N TYR A 159 -2.36 2.21 3.09
CA TYR A 159 -2.87 1.18 4.00
C TYR A 159 -4.40 1.04 3.94
N THR A 160 -5.12 2.15 3.77
CA THR A 160 -6.59 2.11 3.61
C THR A 160 -7.00 1.46 2.29
N LEU A 161 -6.32 1.73 1.18
CA LEU A 161 -6.58 1.08 -0.10
C LEU A 161 -6.26 -0.42 -0.05
N ARG A 162 -5.14 -0.79 0.57
CA ARG A 162 -4.75 -2.18 0.85
C ARG A 162 -5.81 -2.90 1.70
N PHE A 163 -6.30 -2.25 2.75
CA PHE A 163 -7.39 -2.75 3.59
C PHE A 163 -8.68 -2.99 2.77
N LEU A 164 -9.12 -1.99 2.00
CA LEU A 164 -10.35 -2.08 1.20
C LEU A 164 -10.30 -3.22 0.17
N LEU A 165 -9.15 -3.39 -0.50
CA LEU A 165 -8.94 -4.48 -1.43
C LEU A 165 -9.09 -5.84 -0.75
N THR A 166 -8.36 -6.04 0.36
CA THR A 166 -8.38 -7.32 1.10
C THR A 166 -9.74 -7.61 1.71
N MET A 167 -10.46 -6.59 2.19
CA MET A 167 -11.81 -6.77 2.73
C MET A 167 -12.81 -7.13 1.64
N SER A 168 -12.69 -6.51 0.47
CA SER A 168 -13.55 -6.83 -0.68
C SER A 168 -13.27 -8.25 -1.19
N LEU A 169 -12.01 -8.69 -1.16
CA LEU A 169 -11.64 -10.08 -1.41
C LEU A 169 -12.28 -11.04 -0.39
N ALA A 170 -12.22 -10.70 0.90
CA ALA A 170 -12.80 -11.49 1.97
C ALA A 170 -14.33 -11.61 1.86
N MET A 171 -15.01 -10.51 1.50
CA MET A 171 -16.44 -10.50 1.22
C MET A 171 -16.78 -11.35 0.00
N ALA A 172 -16.02 -11.24 -1.10
CA ALA A 172 -16.22 -12.02 -2.31
C ALA A 172 -16.04 -13.52 -2.05
N ALA A 173 -14.99 -13.90 -1.30
CA ALA A 173 -14.76 -15.29 -0.91
C ALA A 173 -15.88 -15.83 -0.02
N ALA A 174 -16.37 -15.05 0.96
CA ALA A 174 -17.50 -15.43 1.80
C ALA A 174 -18.81 -15.60 1.02
N ALA A 175 -19.02 -14.76 -0.01
CA ALA A 175 -20.15 -14.88 -0.92
C ALA A 175 -20.04 -16.10 -1.84
N ALA A 176 -18.85 -16.43 -2.35
CA ALA A 176 -18.66 -17.56 -3.27
C ALA A 176 -18.59 -18.93 -2.57
N MET A 177 -18.03 -19.00 -1.35
CA MET A 177 -17.76 -20.27 -0.69
C MET A 177 -18.97 -20.82 0.12
N PRO A 178 -19.07 -22.16 0.31
CA PRO A 178 -20.15 -22.78 1.08
C PRO A 178 -20.17 -22.41 2.57
N GLY A 179 -19.01 -22.07 3.15
CA GLY A 179 -18.88 -21.77 4.57
C GLY A 179 -17.72 -20.84 4.89
N ALA A 180 -17.73 -20.29 6.11
CA ALA A 180 -16.74 -19.32 6.57
C ALA A 180 -15.31 -19.88 6.59
N ALA A 181 -15.14 -21.17 6.93
CA ALA A 181 -13.83 -21.82 6.93
C ALA A 181 -13.23 -21.88 5.52
N ASN A 182 -14.00 -22.30 4.51
CA ASN A 182 -13.54 -22.36 3.12
C ASN A 182 -13.22 -20.97 2.58
N ALA A 183 -14.03 -19.95 2.93
CA ALA A 183 -13.73 -18.56 2.59
C ALA A 183 -12.41 -18.10 3.20
N ALA A 184 -12.15 -18.43 4.48
CA ALA A 184 -10.91 -18.09 5.14
C ALA A 184 -9.70 -18.75 4.48
N VAL A 185 -9.80 -20.04 4.11
CA VAL A 185 -8.72 -20.75 3.38
C VAL A 185 -8.39 -20.04 2.07
N VAL A 186 -9.39 -19.65 1.28
CA VAL A 186 -9.18 -18.94 0.00
C VAL A 186 -8.48 -17.59 0.21
N VAL A 187 -8.94 -16.80 1.18
CA VAL A 187 -8.37 -15.47 1.44
C VAL A 187 -6.95 -15.57 1.99
N LEU A 188 -6.71 -16.49 2.93
CA LEU A 188 -5.38 -16.71 3.49
C LEU A 188 -4.42 -17.26 2.44
N ALA A 189 -4.85 -18.19 1.59
CA ALA A 189 -4.03 -18.69 0.49
C ALA A 189 -3.63 -17.56 -0.48
N PHE A 190 -4.56 -16.65 -0.81
CA PHE A 190 -4.26 -15.51 -1.67
C PHE A 190 -3.31 -14.50 -1.01
N THR A 191 -3.60 -14.11 0.23
CA THR A 191 -2.83 -13.09 0.95
C THR A 191 -1.41 -13.60 1.29
N ILE A 192 -1.28 -14.82 1.83
CA ILE A 192 0.01 -15.47 2.07
C ILE A 192 0.73 -15.79 0.76
N GLY A 193 0.03 -16.27 -0.26
CA GLY A 193 0.64 -16.59 -1.56
C GLY A 193 1.23 -15.36 -2.25
N THR A 194 0.53 -14.21 -2.21
CA THR A 194 1.05 -12.96 -2.78
C THR A 194 2.23 -12.41 -1.98
N TRP A 195 2.18 -12.49 -0.64
CA TRP A 195 3.33 -12.13 0.20
C TRP A 195 4.55 -13.04 -0.04
N ALA A 196 4.34 -14.35 -0.16
CA ALA A 196 5.40 -15.30 -0.46
C ALA A 196 6.02 -15.05 -1.84
N LEU A 197 5.22 -14.64 -2.83
CA LEU A 197 5.71 -14.24 -4.14
C LEU A 197 6.64 -13.02 -4.05
N ASP A 198 6.27 -11.99 -3.29
CA ASP A 198 7.15 -10.84 -3.03
C ASP A 198 8.47 -11.24 -2.38
N PHE A 199 8.41 -12.14 -1.39
CA PHE A 199 9.60 -12.66 -0.73
C PHE A 199 10.51 -13.42 -1.70
N LEU A 200 9.94 -14.30 -2.52
CA LEU A 200 10.67 -15.09 -3.51
C LEU A 200 11.26 -14.26 -4.65
N ALA A 201 10.66 -13.11 -4.97
CA ALA A 201 11.15 -12.18 -5.98
C ALA A 201 12.34 -11.34 -5.48
N THR A 202 12.55 -11.25 -4.17
CA THR A 202 13.62 -10.44 -3.60
C THR A 202 14.98 -10.99 -4.03
N GLY A 203 15.74 -10.19 -4.80
CA GLY A 203 17.07 -10.57 -5.29
C GLY A 203 17.05 -11.59 -6.44
N ARG A 204 15.91 -11.82 -7.09
CA ARG A 204 15.80 -12.68 -8.28
C ARG A 204 15.23 -11.88 -9.45
N GLY A 205 15.93 -11.89 -10.57
CA GLY A 205 15.44 -11.32 -11.83
C GLY A 205 14.40 -12.21 -12.54
N GLY A 206 13.75 -11.66 -13.56
CA GLY A 206 12.96 -12.42 -14.53
C GLY A 206 11.45 -12.43 -14.26
N TRP A 207 10.76 -13.49 -14.69
CA TRP A 207 9.28 -13.51 -14.71
C TRP A 207 8.63 -13.48 -13.32
N ILE A 208 9.31 -14.01 -12.30
CA ILE A 208 8.83 -14.00 -10.90
C ILE A 208 8.81 -12.56 -10.37
N GLU A 209 9.85 -11.78 -10.65
CA GLU A 209 9.94 -10.36 -10.29
C GLU A 209 8.85 -9.54 -10.99
N THR A 210 8.65 -9.78 -12.29
CA THR A 210 7.57 -9.16 -13.05
C THR A 210 6.21 -9.46 -12.42
N LEU A 211 5.96 -10.70 -12.01
CA LEU A 211 4.69 -11.07 -11.37
C LEU A 211 4.56 -10.43 -9.98
N ALA A 212 5.64 -10.40 -9.19
CA ALA A 212 5.69 -9.76 -7.88
C ALA A 212 5.42 -8.25 -7.95
N SER A 213 5.77 -7.59 -9.05
CA SER A 213 5.51 -6.16 -9.24
C SER A 213 4.01 -5.80 -9.20
N TYR A 214 3.12 -6.77 -9.48
CA TYR A 214 1.67 -6.62 -9.47
C TYR A 214 1.01 -7.05 -8.15
N THR A 215 1.77 -7.44 -7.13
CA THR A 215 1.18 -7.80 -5.85
C THR A 215 0.65 -6.56 -5.12
N PRO A 216 -0.34 -6.71 -4.23
CA PRO A 216 -0.82 -5.55 -3.49
C PRO A 216 0.19 -5.06 -2.42
N ALA A 217 1.23 -5.84 -2.08
CA ALA A 217 2.33 -5.35 -1.26
C ALA A 217 3.29 -4.46 -2.08
N SER A 218 3.56 -4.81 -3.34
CA SER A 218 4.27 -3.93 -4.27
C SER A 218 3.57 -2.59 -4.46
N ALA A 219 2.24 -2.61 -4.59
CA ALA A 219 1.44 -1.39 -4.63
C ALA A 219 1.60 -0.55 -3.35
N LEU A 220 1.51 -1.18 -2.17
CA LEU A 220 1.67 -0.51 -0.87
C LEU A 220 3.06 0.15 -0.71
N ARG A 221 4.13 -0.53 -1.15
CA ARG A 221 5.51 -0.01 -1.12
C ARG A 221 5.69 1.31 -1.88
N THR A 222 4.80 1.65 -2.80
CA THR A 222 4.81 2.96 -3.48
C THR A 222 4.49 4.07 -2.48
N PHE A 223 3.47 3.86 -1.63
CA PHE A 223 3.05 4.82 -0.62
C PHE A 223 4.03 4.90 0.55
N GLU A 224 4.64 3.77 0.94
CA GLU A 224 5.69 3.70 1.97
C GLU A 224 6.94 4.51 1.60
N ARG A 225 7.20 4.71 0.29
CA ARG A 225 8.27 5.58 -0.20
C ARG A 225 7.86 7.04 -0.33
N GLY A 226 6.65 7.42 0.11
CA GLY A 226 6.13 8.78 -0.04
C GLY A 226 5.66 9.13 -1.46
N LEU A 227 5.52 8.16 -2.36
CA LEU A 227 5.09 8.41 -3.74
C LEU A 227 3.58 8.14 -3.89
N LEU A 228 2.84 9.13 -4.39
CA LEU A 228 1.43 8.98 -4.75
C LEU A 228 1.30 8.83 -6.25
N ARG A 229 0.91 7.64 -6.73
CA ARG A 229 0.70 7.38 -8.15
C ARG A 229 -0.77 7.15 -8.49
N ALA A 230 -1.27 7.86 -9.50
CA ALA A 230 -2.68 7.78 -9.90
C ALA A 230 -3.05 6.42 -10.50
N ASP A 231 -2.13 5.78 -11.24
CA ASP A 231 -2.35 4.45 -11.80
C ASP A 231 -2.51 3.39 -10.70
N VAL A 232 -1.64 3.40 -9.68
CA VAL A 232 -1.72 2.48 -8.54
C VAL A 232 -3.04 2.65 -7.78
N VAL A 233 -3.42 3.90 -7.47
CA VAL A 233 -4.70 4.20 -6.80
C VAL A 233 -5.88 3.72 -7.64
N ALA A 234 -5.89 4.02 -8.94
CA ALA A 234 -6.96 3.62 -9.84
C ALA A 234 -7.09 2.10 -9.94
N VAL A 235 -5.97 1.38 -10.08
CA VAL A 235 -5.96 -0.10 -10.15
C VAL A 235 -6.47 -0.71 -8.85
N LEU A 236 -6.03 -0.24 -7.68
CA LEU A 236 -6.52 -0.75 -6.39
C LEU A 236 -8.02 -0.53 -6.21
N LEU A 237 -8.53 0.65 -6.60
CA LEU A 237 -9.97 0.97 -6.55
C LEU A 237 -10.78 0.12 -7.54
N LEU A 238 -10.29 -0.08 -8.76
CA LEU A 238 -10.93 -0.93 -9.76
C LEU A 238 -11.02 -2.38 -9.31
N LEU A 239 -9.93 -2.93 -8.75
CA LEU A 239 -9.91 -4.29 -8.20
C LEU A 239 -10.86 -4.42 -7.00
N THR A 240 -10.88 -3.43 -6.11
CA THR A 240 -11.83 -3.38 -4.98
C THR A 240 -13.28 -3.40 -5.48
N LEU A 241 -13.62 -2.55 -6.46
CA LEU A 241 -14.95 -2.49 -7.05
C LEU A 241 -15.32 -3.81 -7.72
N ALA A 242 -14.40 -4.42 -8.48
CA ALA A 242 -14.61 -5.71 -9.12
C ALA A 242 -14.95 -6.79 -8.09
N LEU A 243 -14.21 -6.86 -6.98
CA LEU A 243 -14.46 -7.83 -5.90
C LEU A 243 -15.81 -7.58 -5.20
N LEU A 244 -16.22 -6.32 -5.03
CA LEU A 244 -17.57 -6.00 -4.55
C LEU A 244 -18.67 -6.42 -5.53
N VAL A 245 -18.44 -6.27 -6.85
CA VAL A 245 -19.35 -6.78 -7.89
C VAL A 245 -19.40 -8.31 -7.85
N LEU A 246 -18.28 -9.00 -7.66
CA LEU A 246 -18.28 -10.46 -7.47
C LEU A 246 -19.05 -10.85 -6.21
N THR A 247 -18.89 -10.12 -5.11
CA THR A 247 -19.70 -10.32 -3.90
C THR A 247 -21.19 -10.23 -4.23
N ALA A 248 -21.62 -9.21 -4.98
CA ALA A 248 -23.00 -9.02 -5.41
C ALA A 248 -23.53 -10.19 -6.27
N ILE A 249 -22.73 -10.68 -7.22
CA ILE A 249 -23.09 -11.78 -8.11
C ILE A 249 -23.33 -13.07 -7.32
N TRP A 250 -22.40 -13.41 -6.42
CA TRP A 250 -22.42 -14.67 -5.68
C TRP A 250 -23.36 -14.66 -4.46
N LEU A 251 -23.79 -13.48 -3.99
CA LEU A 251 -24.78 -13.37 -2.92
C LEU A 251 -26.22 -13.62 -3.41
N HIS A 252 -26.51 -13.46 -4.72
CA HIS A 252 -27.84 -13.66 -5.28
C HIS A 252 -28.17 -15.15 -5.50
N PRO A 253 -29.09 -15.76 -4.74
CA PRO A 253 -29.36 -17.21 -4.82
C PRO A 253 -30.20 -17.64 -6.02
N ALA A 254 -30.78 -16.70 -6.78
CA ALA A 254 -31.84 -16.99 -7.74
C ALA A 254 -31.37 -17.36 -9.16
N LYS A 255 -30.06 -17.25 -9.46
CA LYS A 255 -29.54 -17.51 -10.80
C LYS A 255 -28.82 -18.85 -10.88
N PRO A 256 -28.96 -19.59 -12.01
CA PRO A 256 -28.21 -20.83 -12.20
C PRO A 256 -26.70 -20.55 -12.20
N PRO A 257 -25.86 -21.49 -11.72
CA PRO A 257 -24.43 -21.27 -11.51
C PRO A 257 -23.68 -20.87 -12.78
N ARG A 258 -24.15 -21.33 -13.96
CA ARG A 258 -23.59 -20.96 -15.26
C ARG A 258 -23.64 -19.45 -15.52
N HIS A 259 -24.73 -18.78 -15.11
CA HIS A 259 -24.85 -17.33 -15.28
C HIS A 259 -23.93 -16.56 -14.32
N ALA A 260 -23.78 -17.03 -13.08
CA ALA A 260 -22.84 -16.43 -12.13
C ALA A 260 -21.39 -16.55 -12.60
N ILE A 261 -21.01 -17.69 -13.18
CA ILE A 261 -19.69 -17.91 -13.79
C ILE A 261 -19.49 -16.98 -14.99
N ALA A 262 -20.45 -16.90 -15.91
CA ALA A 262 -20.35 -16.01 -17.07
C ALA A 262 -20.23 -14.53 -16.66
N GLN A 263 -21.01 -14.09 -15.66
CA GLN A 263 -20.92 -12.73 -15.13
C GLN A 263 -19.58 -12.47 -14.40
N THR A 264 -19.03 -13.49 -13.73
CA THR A 264 -17.69 -13.42 -13.11
C THR A 264 -16.62 -13.23 -14.17
N LEU A 265 -16.62 -14.05 -15.23
CA LEU A 265 -15.67 -13.94 -16.35
C LEU A 265 -15.78 -12.58 -17.06
N ALA A 266 -17.00 -12.10 -17.31
CA ALA A 266 -17.23 -10.79 -17.91
C ALA A 266 -16.71 -9.65 -17.01
N THR A 267 -16.92 -9.75 -15.69
CA THR A 267 -16.42 -8.75 -14.72
C THR A 267 -14.89 -8.75 -14.68
N LEU A 268 -14.25 -9.92 -14.69
CA LEU A 268 -12.79 -10.03 -14.72
C LEU A 268 -12.19 -9.48 -16.02
N ALA A 269 -12.78 -9.81 -17.18
CA ALA A 269 -12.35 -9.29 -18.47
C ALA A 269 -12.48 -7.76 -18.56
N MET A 270 -13.61 -7.21 -18.09
CA MET A 270 -13.83 -5.76 -18.01
C MET A 270 -12.81 -5.10 -17.07
N THR A 271 -12.56 -5.69 -15.91
CA THR A 271 -11.60 -5.16 -14.93
C THR A 271 -10.19 -5.15 -15.50
N LEU A 272 -9.77 -6.21 -16.19
CA LEU A 272 -8.48 -6.27 -16.86
C LEU A 272 -8.32 -5.17 -17.91
N ALA A 273 -9.34 -4.95 -18.75
CA ALA A 273 -9.34 -3.89 -19.75
C ALA A 273 -9.26 -2.48 -19.10
N LEU A 274 -10.01 -2.25 -18.02
CA LEU A 274 -9.97 -0.99 -17.28
C LEU A 274 -8.63 -0.78 -16.57
N CYS A 275 -8.03 -1.82 -15.99
CA CYS A 275 -6.69 -1.74 -15.40
C CYS A 275 -5.62 -1.42 -16.46
N ALA A 276 -5.72 -2.00 -17.66
CA ALA A 276 -4.82 -1.70 -18.77
C ALA A 276 -4.98 -0.26 -19.31
N LEU A 277 -6.16 0.33 -19.13
CA LEU A 277 -6.38 1.75 -19.41
C LEU A 277 -5.84 2.63 -18.28
N ALA A 278 -6.08 2.24 -17.02
CA ALA A 278 -5.62 2.95 -15.83
C ALA A 278 -4.08 2.98 -15.72
N SER A 279 -3.38 1.96 -16.20
CA SER A 279 -1.91 1.94 -16.25
C SER A 279 -1.30 2.99 -17.18
N ARG A 280 -2.10 3.67 -18.00
CA ARG A 280 -1.67 4.81 -18.83
C ARG A 280 -1.72 6.14 -18.08
N LEU A 281 -2.20 6.16 -16.84
CA LEU A 281 -2.20 7.36 -16.01
C LEU A 281 -0.78 7.61 -15.49
N HIS A 282 -0.10 8.60 -16.04
CA HIS A 282 1.27 8.96 -15.63
C HIS A 282 1.33 10.00 -14.51
N ALA A 283 0.16 10.46 -14.01
CA ALA A 283 0.11 11.44 -12.94
C ALA A 283 0.67 10.86 -11.63
N SER A 284 1.66 11.53 -11.06
CA SER A 284 2.26 11.17 -9.78
C SER A 284 2.68 12.41 -8.99
N ALA A 285 2.58 12.34 -7.67
CA ALA A 285 3.03 13.36 -6.75
C ALA A 285 4.03 12.75 -5.75
N ASP A 286 5.15 13.43 -5.53
CA ASP A 286 6.10 13.07 -4.49
C ASP A 286 5.70 13.81 -3.23
N LEU A 287 5.25 13.06 -2.24
CA LEU A 287 4.82 13.56 -0.94
C LEU A 287 5.87 13.26 0.13
N ALA A 288 7.03 12.69 -0.24
CA ALA A 288 8.16 12.54 0.66
C ALA A 288 8.78 13.93 0.96
N GLU A 289 9.02 14.21 2.23
CA GLU A 289 9.55 15.49 2.69
C GLU A 289 10.98 15.71 2.18
N ASP A 290 11.77 14.64 2.11
CA ASP A 290 13.12 14.64 1.55
C ASP A 290 13.16 14.64 0.02
N ARG A 291 11.98 14.61 -0.63
CA ARG A 291 11.81 14.60 -2.09
C ARG A 291 12.59 13.48 -2.78
N ARG A 292 12.78 12.34 -2.11
CA ARG A 292 13.56 11.21 -2.61
C ARG A 292 13.10 10.66 -3.96
N ASN A 293 11.85 10.92 -4.39
CA ASN A 293 11.32 10.42 -5.66
C ASN A 293 11.40 11.46 -6.79
N SER A 294 11.92 12.66 -6.53
CA SER A 294 12.02 13.79 -7.47
C SER A 294 13.46 14.26 -7.64
N PHE A 295 13.76 14.92 -8.76
CA PHE A 295 14.93 15.80 -8.84
C PHE A 295 14.64 17.13 -8.12
N ALA A 296 15.67 17.95 -7.97
CA ALA A 296 15.54 19.33 -7.52
C ALA A 296 14.53 20.09 -8.40
N ASP A 297 13.79 21.05 -7.84
CA ASP A 297 12.78 21.82 -8.59
C ASP A 297 13.37 22.54 -9.80
N ALA A 298 14.59 23.03 -9.66
CA ALA A 298 15.31 23.68 -10.75
C ALA A 298 15.54 22.70 -11.93
N ASP A 299 15.90 21.45 -11.63
CA ASP A 299 16.09 20.40 -12.62
C ASP A 299 14.76 19.92 -13.20
N VAL A 300 13.73 19.72 -12.38
CA VAL A 300 12.39 19.34 -12.86
C VAL A 300 11.88 20.37 -13.87
N ARG A 301 11.94 21.67 -13.54
CA ARG A 301 11.52 22.75 -14.46
C ARG A 301 12.37 22.83 -15.72
N ALA A 302 13.65 22.46 -15.65
CA ALA A 302 14.53 22.46 -16.83
C ALA A 302 14.23 21.26 -17.73
N LEU A 303 14.01 20.07 -17.15
CA LEU A 303 13.65 18.85 -17.86
C LEU A 303 12.26 18.94 -18.51
N GLU A 304 11.29 19.57 -17.83
CA GLU A 304 9.94 19.80 -18.36
C GLU A 304 9.92 20.69 -19.62
N ARG A 305 10.95 21.53 -19.82
CA ARG A 305 11.11 22.36 -21.03
C ARG A 305 11.67 21.58 -22.22
N ILE A 306 12.12 20.34 -22.02
CA ILE A 306 12.66 19.50 -23.09
C ILE A 306 11.49 18.71 -23.71
N ASP A 307 10.94 19.24 -24.82
CA ASP A 307 9.79 18.63 -25.51
C ASP A 307 10.14 17.31 -26.23
N ALA A 308 11.41 17.13 -26.58
CA ALA A 308 11.87 15.94 -27.31
C ALA A 308 11.88 14.70 -26.38
N PRO A 309 11.37 13.54 -26.84
CA PRO A 309 11.40 12.33 -26.03
C PRO A 309 12.83 11.80 -25.89
N LEU A 310 13.20 11.42 -24.67
CA LEU A 310 14.48 10.78 -24.37
C LEU A 310 14.36 9.27 -24.55
N ALA A 311 15.17 8.68 -25.43
CA ALA A 311 15.31 7.24 -25.55
C ALA A 311 16.59 6.78 -24.83
N ILE A 312 16.47 5.83 -23.91
CA ILE A 312 17.57 5.26 -23.15
C ILE A 312 17.69 3.78 -23.49
N THR A 313 18.86 3.33 -23.92
CA THR A 313 19.16 1.90 -24.06
C THR A 313 20.11 1.49 -22.94
N LEU A 314 19.60 0.69 -22.01
CA LEU A 314 20.31 0.30 -20.80
C LEU A 314 20.90 -1.09 -20.97
N ARG A 315 22.21 -1.16 -21.18
CA ARG A 315 22.93 -2.41 -21.44
C ARG A 315 23.44 -3.08 -20.16
N LEU A 316 22.53 -3.30 -19.22
CA LEU A 316 22.80 -3.98 -17.96
C LEU A 316 21.87 -5.20 -17.84
N ALA A 317 22.36 -6.27 -17.21
CA ALA A 317 21.51 -7.39 -16.82
C ALA A 317 20.63 -6.99 -15.62
N ALA A 318 19.49 -7.65 -15.44
CA ALA A 318 18.57 -7.40 -14.32
C ALA A 318 19.22 -7.67 -12.95
N GLU A 319 20.19 -8.59 -12.89
CA GLU A 319 20.91 -8.96 -11.67
C GLU A 319 22.05 -7.99 -11.31
N ASP A 320 22.41 -7.06 -12.22
CA ASP A 320 23.48 -6.10 -11.98
C ASP A 320 23.02 -5.01 -10.97
N PRO A 321 23.72 -4.79 -9.85
CA PRO A 321 23.33 -3.77 -8.85
C PRO A 321 23.15 -2.38 -9.46
N ARG A 322 23.96 -2.04 -10.48
CA ARG A 322 23.89 -0.74 -11.16
C ARG A 322 22.57 -0.52 -11.89
N MET A 323 21.91 -1.59 -12.34
CA MET A 323 20.58 -1.52 -12.94
C MET A 323 19.57 -1.01 -11.90
N ASN A 324 19.61 -1.59 -10.70
CA ASN A 324 18.71 -1.24 -9.61
C ASN A 324 18.93 0.20 -9.13
N ASP A 325 20.19 0.61 -9.00
CA ASP A 325 20.55 1.98 -8.63
C ASP A 325 20.05 2.97 -9.68
N PHE A 326 20.28 2.70 -10.97
CA PHE A 326 19.84 3.57 -12.05
C PHE A 326 18.31 3.64 -12.17
N GLU A 327 17.60 2.52 -12.00
CA GLU A 327 16.13 2.55 -11.96
C GLU A 327 15.62 3.45 -10.84
N ARG A 328 16.13 3.25 -9.62
CA ARG A 328 15.65 3.94 -8.42
C ARG A 328 16.04 5.41 -8.39
N GLU A 329 17.29 5.73 -8.64
CA GLU A 329 17.84 7.07 -8.48
C GLU A 329 17.66 7.96 -9.71
N VAL A 330 17.42 7.38 -10.89
CA VAL A 330 17.41 8.14 -12.14
C VAL A 330 16.12 7.92 -12.93
N LEU A 331 15.80 6.68 -13.34
CA LEU A 331 14.70 6.45 -14.28
C LEU A 331 13.33 6.76 -13.68
N VAL A 332 13.10 6.42 -12.41
CA VAL A 332 11.84 6.78 -11.72
C VAL A 332 11.66 8.29 -11.69
N LYS A 333 12.72 9.05 -11.38
CA LYS A 333 12.69 10.53 -11.31
C LYS A 333 12.52 11.14 -12.71
N LEU A 334 13.25 10.65 -13.71
CA LEU A 334 13.18 11.13 -15.09
C LEU A 334 11.81 10.88 -15.73
N ARG A 335 11.20 9.70 -15.52
CA ARG A 335 9.85 9.39 -16.02
C ARG A 335 8.78 10.33 -15.48
N ARG A 336 9.05 11.00 -14.35
CA ARG A 336 8.16 12.00 -13.75
C ARG A 336 8.41 13.41 -14.31
N ALA A 337 9.66 13.74 -14.65
CA ALA A 337 10.03 15.07 -15.12
C ALA A 337 9.94 15.24 -16.65
N MET A 338 10.11 14.17 -17.44
CA MET A 338 10.07 14.23 -18.90
C MET A 338 9.61 12.91 -19.56
N ARG A 339 9.37 12.94 -20.87
CA ARG A 339 8.98 11.76 -21.64
C ARG A 339 10.20 10.87 -21.91
N VAL A 340 10.25 9.71 -21.24
CA VAL A 340 11.36 8.74 -21.38
C VAL A 340 10.87 7.40 -21.89
N THR A 341 11.58 6.83 -22.87
CA THR A 341 11.44 5.44 -23.32
C THR A 341 12.71 4.68 -23.01
N VAL A 342 12.59 3.55 -22.29
CA VAL A 342 13.76 2.74 -21.92
C VAL A 342 13.69 1.38 -22.62
N ARG A 343 14.82 0.93 -23.16
CA ARG A 343 14.99 -0.40 -23.75
C ARG A 343 16.00 -1.19 -22.94
N TYR A 344 15.65 -2.44 -22.63
CA TYR A 344 16.47 -3.36 -21.83
C TYR A 344 16.91 -4.56 -22.69
N PRO A 345 17.94 -4.41 -23.53
CA PRO A 345 18.40 -5.48 -24.42
C PRO A 345 18.85 -6.76 -23.68
N TYR A 346 19.22 -6.68 -22.40
CA TYR A 346 19.72 -7.82 -21.60
C TYR A 346 18.75 -8.27 -20.49
N ALA A 347 17.48 -7.85 -20.49
CA ALA A 347 16.52 -8.17 -19.43
C ALA A 347 16.29 -9.68 -19.15
N GLY A 348 16.62 -10.54 -20.12
CA GLY A 348 16.50 -12.00 -20.01
C GLY A 348 17.83 -12.76 -19.95
N ARG A 349 18.97 -12.08 -19.77
CA ARG A 349 20.31 -12.69 -19.72
C ARG A 349 20.93 -12.53 -18.34
N SER A 350 21.64 -13.55 -17.86
CA SER A 350 22.50 -13.42 -16.67
C SER A 350 23.78 -12.68 -17.06
N GLY A 351 24.08 -11.58 -16.37
CA GLY A 351 25.21 -10.70 -16.70
C GLY A 351 26.60 -11.34 -16.48
N LEU A 352 26.65 -12.49 -15.80
CA LEU A 352 27.88 -13.20 -15.43
C LEU A 352 28.69 -13.76 -16.60
N PHE A 353 28.13 -13.82 -17.82
CA PHE A 353 28.79 -14.45 -18.98
C PHE A 353 28.69 -13.66 -20.29
N ASP A 354 28.24 -12.40 -20.28
CA ASP A 354 28.08 -11.63 -21.52
C ASP A 354 29.39 -10.91 -21.88
N ASN A 355 30.11 -11.44 -22.88
CA ASN A 355 31.37 -10.88 -23.41
C ASN A 355 31.15 -9.70 -24.39
N ASP A 356 29.98 -9.06 -24.36
CA ASP A 356 29.67 -7.92 -25.22
C ASP A 356 30.48 -6.67 -24.76
N PRO A 357 31.32 -6.06 -25.62
CA PRO A 357 32.06 -4.84 -25.28
C PRO A 357 31.17 -3.65 -24.87
N ARG A 358 29.87 -3.71 -25.22
CA ARG A 358 28.87 -2.69 -24.89
C ARG A 358 28.16 -2.98 -23.56
N TYR A 359 28.47 -4.09 -22.88
CA TYR A 359 27.92 -4.34 -21.55
C TYR A 359 28.35 -3.23 -20.57
N GLY A 360 27.40 -2.75 -19.77
CA GLY A 360 27.63 -1.67 -18.82
C GLY A 360 27.55 -0.25 -19.40
N THR A 361 27.12 -0.09 -20.65
CA THR A 361 26.86 1.24 -21.22
C THR A 361 25.38 1.64 -21.14
N ILE A 362 25.17 2.95 -21.07
CA ILE A 362 23.88 3.61 -21.11
C ILE A 362 23.92 4.55 -22.31
N GLU A 363 23.14 4.24 -23.33
CA GLU A 363 23.05 5.03 -24.56
C GLU A 363 21.82 5.96 -24.44
N TYR A 364 22.04 7.25 -24.63
CA TYR A 364 21.01 8.30 -24.59
C TYR A 364 20.80 8.85 -25.99
N HIS A 365 19.55 8.88 -26.44
CA HIS A 365 19.14 9.49 -27.69
C HIS A 365 18.10 10.58 -27.43
N LEU A 366 18.40 11.82 -27.82
CA LEU A 366 17.53 12.98 -27.61
C LEU A 366 17.64 13.93 -28.80
N ALA A 367 16.50 14.28 -29.41
CA ALA A 367 16.42 15.24 -30.52
C ALA A 367 17.43 14.98 -31.67
N GLY A 368 17.65 13.70 -32.02
CA GLY A 368 18.58 13.30 -33.08
C GLY A 368 20.06 13.34 -32.68
N ARG A 369 20.37 13.49 -31.39
CA ARG A 369 21.74 13.44 -30.85
C ARG A 369 21.90 12.24 -29.93
N ASP A 370 23.10 11.68 -29.94
CA ASP A 370 23.46 10.51 -29.15
C ASP A 370 24.56 10.84 -28.14
N ALA A 371 24.47 10.27 -26.94
CA ALA A 371 25.55 10.22 -25.97
C ALA A 371 25.63 8.82 -25.35
N VAL A 372 26.84 8.44 -24.95
CA VAL A 372 27.08 7.17 -24.26
C VAL A 372 27.75 7.47 -22.93
N SER A 373 27.19 6.94 -21.84
CA SER A 373 27.79 6.99 -20.51
C SER A 373 27.89 5.59 -19.91
N ARG A 374 28.76 5.43 -18.92
CA ARG A 374 28.83 4.25 -18.06
C ARG A 374 28.42 4.55 -16.63
N SER A 375 28.12 5.82 -16.33
CA SER A 375 27.74 6.25 -14.99
C SER A 375 26.24 6.13 -14.78
N THR A 376 25.86 5.64 -13.60
CA THR A 376 24.48 5.58 -13.13
C THR A 376 24.12 6.69 -12.14
N THR A 377 25.06 7.59 -11.85
CA THR A 377 24.86 8.68 -10.88
C THR A 377 23.96 9.77 -11.47
N PRO A 378 22.97 10.28 -10.72
CA PRO A 378 22.05 11.32 -11.18
C PRO A 378 22.73 12.54 -11.82
N ASP A 379 23.81 13.04 -11.20
CA ASP A 379 24.52 14.24 -11.68
C ASP A 379 25.05 14.10 -13.10
N ILE A 380 25.79 13.01 -13.38
CA ILE A 380 26.37 12.76 -14.70
C ILE A 380 25.26 12.53 -15.73
N VAL A 381 24.15 11.91 -15.32
CA VAL A 381 23.01 11.68 -16.22
C VAL A 381 22.34 12.99 -16.60
N LEU A 382 22.08 13.87 -15.63
CA LEU A 382 21.49 15.18 -15.88
C LEU A 382 22.42 16.04 -16.76
N GLU A 383 23.72 16.04 -16.48
CA GLU A 383 24.73 16.72 -17.31
C GLU A 383 24.69 16.22 -18.75
N THR A 384 24.61 14.90 -18.94
CA THR A 384 24.52 14.27 -20.28
C THR A 384 23.23 14.72 -21.00
N ILE A 385 22.09 14.72 -20.32
CA ILE A 385 20.80 15.11 -20.89
C ILE A 385 20.80 16.61 -21.26
N TYR A 386 21.29 17.48 -20.37
CA TYR A 386 21.37 18.91 -20.64
C TYR A 386 22.35 19.23 -21.77
N GLY A 387 23.47 18.53 -21.85
CA GLY A 387 24.42 18.62 -22.96
C GLY A 387 23.79 18.23 -24.30
N LEU A 388 23.02 17.13 -24.32
CA LEU A 388 22.25 16.71 -25.49
C LEU A 388 21.17 17.71 -25.87
N ALA A 389 20.44 18.27 -24.89
CA ALA A 389 19.37 19.23 -25.10
C ALA A 389 19.87 20.65 -25.43
N ARG A 390 21.16 20.96 -25.16
CA ARG A 390 21.73 22.33 -25.17
C ARG A 390 20.99 23.29 -24.26
N VAL A 391 20.57 22.80 -23.09
CA VAL A 391 19.95 23.61 -22.03
C VAL A 391 21.02 23.88 -20.97
N PRO A 392 21.17 25.11 -20.46
CA PRO A 392 22.12 25.36 -19.39
C PRO A 392 21.72 24.60 -18.11
N MET A 393 22.71 24.03 -17.43
CA MET A 393 22.47 23.34 -16.16
C MET A 393 21.97 24.35 -15.11
N PRO A 394 20.88 24.05 -14.40
CA PRO A 394 20.40 24.91 -13.32
C PRO A 394 21.44 25.01 -12.19
N PRO A 395 21.50 26.14 -11.47
CA PRO A 395 22.38 26.27 -10.32
C PRO A 395 21.96 25.30 -9.21
N ARG A 396 22.94 24.57 -8.66
CA ARG A 396 22.73 23.70 -7.50
C ARG A 396 22.61 24.57 -6.25
N GLY A 397 21.49 24.48 -5.53
CA GLY A 397 21.27 25.33 -4.35
C GLY A 397 20.06 25.00 -3.49
N GLU A 398 19.41 23.85 -3.70
CA GLU A 398 18.35 23.43 -2.78
C GLU A 398 18.97 22.95 -1.46
N PRO A 399 18.47 23.40 -0.30
CA PRO A 399 18.96 22.96 0.98
C PRO A 399 18.76 21.44 1.10
N SER A 400 19.82 20.73 1.46
CA SER A 400 19.74 19.30 1.72
C SER A 400 18.76 19.01 2.86
N TYR A 401 18.08 17.86 2.77
CA TYR A 401 17.16 17.42 3.81
C TYR A 401 17.83 17.46 5.20
N PRO A 402 17.28 18.19 6.18
CA PRO A 402 17.94 18.39 7.47
C PRO A 402 18.01 17.10 8.30
N GLY A 403 17.06 16.18 8.11
CA GLY A 403 16.89 15.01 8.95
C GLY A 403 16.31 15.33 10.33
N TYR A 404 15.78 14.31 11.01
CA TYR A 404 15.15 14.47 12.32
C TYR A 404 15.73 13.52 13.39
N PRO A 405 17.04 13.61 13.71
CA PRO A 405 17.63 12.78 14.76
C PRO A 405 16.89 12.95 16.08
N LEU A 406 16.49 11.83 16.70
CA LEU A 406 15.81 11.81 17.98
C LEU A 406 16.32 10.66 18.85
N ALA A 407 17.30 10.96 19.70
CA ALA A 407 17.86 10.02 20.68
C ALA A 407 16.98 9.95 21.94
N LYS A 408 15.77 9.40 21.85
CA LYS A 408 14.88 9.19 23.01
C LYS A 408 14.25 7.80 23.03
N HIS A 409 14.21 7.18 24.21
CA HIS A 409 13.49 5.93 24.43
C HIS A 409 11.97 6.12 24.42
N ALA A 410 11.23 5.04 24.10
CA ALA A 410 9.77 4.96 24.08
C ALA A 410 9.13 4.95 25.51
N ARG A 411 9.47 5.93 26.35
CA ARG A 411 9.02 5.98 27.75
C ARG A 411 7.50 6.01 27.87
N GLY A 412 6.93 5.03 28.58
CA GLY A 412 5.50 4.94 28.83
C GLY A 412 4.70 4.22 27.73
N ALA A 413 5.27 4.01 26.54
CA ALA A 413 4.59 3.30 25.45
C ALA A 413 4.22 1.85 25.83
N ALA A 414 5.09 1.14 26.55
CA ALA A 414 4.80 -0.20 27.05
C ALA A 414 3.57 -0.23 27.98
N VAL A 415 3.42 0.74 28.88
CA VAL A 415 2.24 0.83 29.76
C VAL A 415 0.98 1.10 28.95
N VAL A 416 1.07 2.00 27.96
CA VAL A 416 -0.05 2.35 27.09
C VAL A 416 -0.51 1.14 26.28
N PHE A 417 0.39 0.46 25.57
CA PHE A 417 0.02 -0.62 24.66
C PHE A 417 -0.17 -1.97 25.33
N TYR A 418 0.51 -2.27 26.44
CA TYR A 418 0.42 -3.58 27.12
C TYR A 418 -0.54 -3.60 28.31
N ALA A 419 -0.87 -2.45 28.89
CA ALA A 419 -1.82 -2.38 30.00
C ALA A 419 -3.10 -1.59 29.63
N LEU A 420 -2.96 -0.31 29.27
CA LEU A 420 -4.12 0.58 29.08
C LEU A 420 -4.96 0.18 27.85
N TRP A 421 -4.30 -0.18 26.74
CA TRP A 421 -4.99 -0.60 25.52
C TRP A 421 -5.82 -1.88 25.73
N PRO A 422 -5.25 -3.01 26.19
CA PRO A 422 -6.03 -4.22 26.50
C PRO A 422 -7.17 -3.96 27.47
N LEU A 423 -6.91 -3.17 28.53
CA LEU A 423 -7.94 -2.83 29.51
C LEU A 423 -9.10 -2.06 28.86
N SER A 424 -8.80 -1.04 28.05
CA SER A 424 -9.81 -0.25 27.33
C SER A 424 -10.66 -1.11 26.39
N VAL A 425 -10.03 -2.02 25.63
CA VAL A 425 -10.71 -2.96 24.73
C VAL A 425 -11.62 -3.92 25.51
N LEU A 426 -11.14 -4.47 26.63
CA LEU A 426 -11.93 -5.38 27.49
C LEU A 426 -13.12 -4.66 28.15
N LEU A 427 -12.92 -3.42 28.60
CA LEU A 427 -13.99 -2.60 29.18
C LEU A 427 -15.06 -2.24 28.13
N ALA A 428 -14.63 -1.83 26.94
CA ALA A 428 -15.52 -1.54 25.82
C ALA A 428 -16.31 -2.79 25.37
N ALA A 429 -15.65 -3.95 25.27
CA ALA A 429 -16.28 -5.22 24.95
C ALA A 429 -17.34 -5.63 26.01
N ARG A 430 -17.05 -5.42 27.30
CA ARG A 430 -18.01 -5.65 28.39
C ARG A 430 -19.19 -4.68 28.33
N GLY A 431 -18.95 -3.41 28.02
CA GLY A 431 -20.00 -2.40 27.85
C GLY A 431 -20.96 -2.77 26.71
N ALA A 432 -20.42 -3.14 25.55
CA ALA A 432 -21.19 -3.62 24.40
C ALA A 432 -22.02 -4.88 24.75
N GLY A 433 -21.47 -5.78 25.59
CA GLY A 433 -22.17 -6.96 26.08
C GLY A 433 -23.29 -6.68 27.09
N ARG A 434 -23.22 -5.59 27.87
CA ARG A 434 -24.24 -5.21 28.88
C ARG A 434 -25.46 -4.50 28.29
N SER A 435 -25.27 -3.69 27.24
CA SER A 435 -26.37 -3.10 26.46
C SER A 435 -27.30 -4.17 25.83
N ARG A 436 -26.85 -5.43 25.81
CA ARG A 436 -27.59 -6.61 25.33
C ARG A 436 -28.63 -7.17 26.32
N ARG A 437 -28.55 -6.81 27.60
CA ARG A 437 -29.45 -7.35 28.66
C ARG A 437 -30.62 -6.41 29.00
N THR A 438 -30.63 -5.20 28.47
CA THR A 438 -31.55 -4.13 28.89
C THR A 438 -32.46 -3.60 27.78
N GLY A 439 -32.40 -4.19 26.58
CA GLY A 439 -33.32 -3.94 25.46
C GLY A 439 -33.52 -5.22 24.67
#